data_AF-A0A936QW88-F1
#
_entry.id   AF-A0A936QW88-F1
#
_cell.length_a   1.000
_cell.length_b   1.000
_cell.length_c   1.000
_cell.angle_alpha   90.00
_cell.angle_beta   90.00
_cell.angle_gamma   90.00
#
_symmetry.space_group_name_H-M   'P 1'
#
loop_
_entity.id
_entity.type
_entity.pdbx_description
1 polymer ?
#
loop_
_entity_poly.entity_id
_entity_poly.type
_entity_poly.pdbx_seq_one_letter_code
_entity_poly.pdbx_strand_id
1 'polypeptide(L)'
;MKTHWMGLIVCLIFGQAQAEGFNEEQAFRYELEMSRNAAVCQHMLHVYNEKFRQPWKTEPIDLAGKTYGEHSKYAFPRLPGVEHNDRFTFDVRYSKWPTSPEFEAIEWREGRRITGGGPVPSSSDGRSLPILAAEFDIDNDGHKEQVVKYAFVEMWAYTDYERISIFRQARLNFLSPVTSWQIQRGGGGVPQPEGISVWRHIRPFMLWGKVYLHLQHDVSHEVPNSAIIRERSYTLVSEYHHDQGIFDSGLDPITDDMPGIKQVCRFHMIPTE
;
A
#
# COMPACT_ATOMS: atom_id res chain seq x y z
N MET A 1 -8.19 70.01 -31.05
CA MET A 1 -7.62 68.66 -30.89
C MET A 1 -7.84 68.20 -29.46
N LYS A 2 -8.81 67.31 -29.23
CA LYS A 2 -9.03 66.66 -27.94
C LYS A 2 -8.97 65.16 -28.18
N THR A 3 -7.85 64.54 -27.83
CA THR A 3 -7.64 63.09 -27.85
C THR A 3 -8.26 62.50 -26.58
N HIS A 4 -9.35 61.75 -26.73
CA HIS A 4 -9.93 60.95 -25.65
C HIS A 4 -9.23 59.59 -25.63
N TRP A 5 -8.47 59.35 -24.56
CA TRP A 5 -7.92 58.04 -24.24
C TRP A 5 -9.03 57.18 -23.61
N MET A 6 -9.58 56.23 -24.38
CA MET A 6 -10.36 55.12 -23.82
C MET A 6 -9.38 54.14 -23.17
N GLY A 7 -9.26 54.21 -21.85
CA GLY A 7 -8.58 53.19 -21.06
C GLY A 7 -9.46 51.92 -21.01
N LEU A 8 -9.06 50.91 -21.77
CA LEU A 8 -9.65 49.57 -21.71
C LEU A 8 -9.16 48.89 -20.42
N ILE A 9 -9.95 48.94 -19.35
CA ILE A 9 -9.71 48.16 -18.13
C ILE A 9 -10.12 46.72 -18.43
N VAL A 10 -9.16 45.90 -18.85
CA VAL A 10 -9.31 44.45 -18.92
C VAL A 10 -9.17 43.94 -17.48
N CYS A 11 -10.30 43.78 -16.79
CA CYS A 11 -10.35 42.99 -15.57
C CYS A 11 -10.08 41.53 -15.93
N LEU A 12 -8.81 41.14 -15.90
CA LEU A 12 -8.38 39.74 -15.80
C LEU A 12 -8.91 39.21 -14.46
N ILE A 13 -10.15 38.72 -14.47
CA ILE A 13 -10.66 37.84 -13.44
C ILE A 13 -9.89 36.53 -13.63
N PHE A 14 -8.69 36.46 -13.04
CA PHE A 14 -8.10 35.19 -12.70
C PHE A 14 -9.03 34.57 -11.67
N GLY A 15 -9.99 33.77 -12.15
CA GLY A 15 -10.68 32.82 -11.29
C GLY A 15 -9.61 31.94 -10.69
N GLN A 16 -9.24 32.23 -9.45
CA GLN A 16 -8.55 31.27 -8.62
C GLN A 16 -9.58 30.14 -8.43
N ALA A 17 -9.53 29.16 -9.32
CA ALA A 17 -9.99 27.83 -8.99
C ALA A 17 -9.15 27.45 -7.77
N GLN A 18 -9.71 27.69 -6.58
CA GLN A 18 -9.18 27.09 -5.39
C GLN A 18 -9.24 25.60 -5.69
N ALA A 19 -8.07 24.98 -5.81
CA ALA A 19 -7.98 23.54 -5.77
C ALA A 19 -8.62 23.16 -4.44
N GLU A 20 -9.86 22.70 -4.49
CA GLU A 20 -10.50 22.10 -3.33
C GLU A 20 -9.59 20.96 -2.94
N GLY A 21 -8.84 21.18 -1.86
CA GLY A 21 -7.90 20.20 -1.35
C GLY A 21 -8.66 18.91 -1.08
N PHE A 22 -8.00 17.78 -1.34
CA PHE A 22 -8.53 16.48 -0.99
C PHE A 22 -9.04 16.49 0.46
N ASN A 23 -10.33 16.18 0.65
CA ASN A 23 -10.92 16.04 1.97
C ASN A 23 -10.66 14.61 2.46
N GLU A 24 -9.93 14.44 3.58
CA GLU A 24 -9.70 13.12 4.20
C GLU A 24 -11.00 12.41 4.61
N GLU A 25 -12.10 13.16 4.73
CA GLU A 25 -13.43 12.64 4.98
C GLU A 25 -14.22 12.30 3.70
N GLN A 26 -13.65 12.54 2.51
CA GLN A 26 -14.29 12.22 1.23
C GLN A 26 -14.65 10.74 1.18
N ALA A 27 -15.95 10.47 1.03
CA ALA A 27 -16.44 9.13 0.80
C ALA A 27 -16.39 8.79 -0.70
N PHE A 28 -16.19 7.52 -1.00
CA PHE A 28 -16.13 6.96 -2.33
C PHE A 28 -17.13 5.81 -2.47
N ARG A 29 -17.54 5.59 -3.72
CA ARG A 29 -18.17 4.35 -4.19
C ARG A 29 -17.27 3.75 -5.27
N TYR A 30 -17.33 2.43 -5.40
CA TYR A 30 -16.53 1.68 -6.36
C TYR A 30 -17.42 1.19 -7.49
N GLU A 31 -16.98 1.39 -8.72
CA GLU A 31 -17.59 0.82 -9.92
C GLU A 31 -16.65 -0.19 -10.57
N LEU A 32 -17.18 -1.34 -10.98
CA LEU A 32 -16.41 -2.37 -11.67
C LEU A 32 -16.22 -1.99 -13.14
N GLU A 33 -14.97 -1.78 -13.56
CA GLU A 33 -14.63 -1.50 -14.96
C GLU A 33 -14.12 -2.73 -15.71
N MET A 34 -13.35 -3.57 -15.04
CA MET A 34 -12.78 -4.78 -15.62
C MET A 34 -13.08 -5.97 -14.73
N SER A 35 -13.50 -7.08 -15.35
CA SER A 35 -13.74 -8.35 -14.68
C SER A 35 -13.21 -9.52 -15.51
N ARG A 36 -12.18 -10.18 -15.00
CA ARG A 36 -11.68 -11.47 -15.55
C ARG A 36 -12.17 -12.67 -14.74
N ASN A 37 -12.75 -12.42 -13.56
CA ASN A 37 -13.39 -13.42 -12.71
C ASN A 37 -14.63 -12.81 -12.05
N ALA A 38 -15.81 -13.06 -12.60
CA ALA A 38 -17.06 -12.42 -12.15
C ALA A 38 -17.37 -12.68 -10.68
N ALA A 39 -17.12 -13.89 -10.18
CA ALA A 39 -17.41 -14.23 -8.80
C ALA A 39 -16.53 -13.42 -7.82
N VAL A 40 -15.22 -13.38 -8.06
CA VAL A 40 -14.28 -12.60 -7.24
C VAL A 40 -14.58 -11.10 -7.35
N CYS A 41 -14.79 -10.59 -8.57
CA CYS A 41 -14.98 -9.15 -8.77
C CYS A 41 -16.29 -8.62 -8.19
N GLN A 42 -17.39 -9.39 -8.28
CA GLN A 42 -18.65 -8.98 -7.67
C GLN A 42 -18.58 -9.05 -6.13
N HIS A 43 -17.93 -10.08 -5.58
CA HIS A 43 -17.69 -10.18 -4.14
C HIS A 43 -16.89 -8.97 -3.64
N MET A 44 -15.77 -8.67 -4.29
CA MET A 44 -14.92 -7.55 -3.89
C MET A 44 -15.58 -6.19 -4.13
N LEU A 45 -16.40 -6.03 -5.19
CA LEU A 45 -17.22 -4.82 -5.39
C LEU A 45 -18.12 -4.54 -4.19
N HIS A 46 -18.78 -5.58 -3.68
CA HIS A 46 -19.66 -5.49 -2.52
C HIS A 46 -18.85 -5.11 -1.28
N VAL A 47 -17.75 -5.82 -1.01
CA VAL A 47 -16.85 -5.56 0.11
C VAL A 47 -16.32 -4.12 0.09
N TYR A 48 -15.85 -3.60 -1.06
CA TYR A 48 -15.37 -2.23 -1.20
C TYR A 48 -16.45 -1.18 -0.92
N ASN A 49 -17.63 -1.34 -1.50
CA ASN A 49 -18.73 -0.39 -1.31
C ASN A 49 -19.31 -0.43 0.11
N GLU A 50 -19.31 -1.59 0.78
CA GLU A 50 -19.85 -1.70 2.14
C GLU A 50 -18.86 -1.22 3.20
N LYS A 51 -17.58 -1.59 3.08
CA LYS A 51 -16.61 -1.43 4.16
C LYS A 51 -15.58 -0.32 3.94
N PHE A 52 -15.31 0.08 2.69
CA PHE A 52 -14.10 0.83 2.34
C PHE A 52 -14.36 2.15 1.63
N ARG A 53 -15.36 2.90 2.10
CA ARG A 53 -15.74 4.19 1.49
C ARG A 53 -14.76 5.33 1.75
N GLN A 54 -13.89 5.24 2.75
CA GLN A 54 -12.93 6.31 3.11
C GLN A 54 -11.50 5.75 3.26
N PRO A 55 -10.82 5.37 2.15
CA PRO A 55 -9.49 4.74 2.19
C PRO A 55 -8.44 5.55 2.94
N TRP A 56 -8.58 6.87 2.88
CA TRP A 56 -7.55 7.84 3.28
C TRP A 56 -7.83 8.48 4.64
N LYS A 57 -8.98 8.15 5.25
CA LYS A 57 -9.35 8.73 6.54
C LYS A 57 -8.38 8.26 7.61
N THR A 58 -7.69 9.22 8.22
CA THR A 58 -6.80 8.95 9.34
C THR A 58 -7.41 9.36 10.66
N GLU A 59 -7.18 8.55 11.69
CA GLU A 59 -7.39 8.99 13.06
C GLU A 59 -6.11 9.68 13.52
N PRO A 60 -6.21 10.88 14.14
CA PRO A 60 -5.03 11.58 14.62
C PRO A 60 -4.30 10.74 15.66
N ILE A 61 -2.97 10.88 15.73
CA ILE A 61 -2.21 10.40 16.89
C ILE A 61 -2.67 11.26 18.07
N ASP A 62 -3.44 10.66 18.97
CA ASP A 62 -3.86 11.37 20.17
C ASP A 62 -2.67 11.48 21.13
N LEU A 63 -2.59 12.59 21.87
CA LEU A 63 -1.50 12.83 22.83
C LEU A 63 -1.45 11.76 23.95
N ALA A 64 -2.54 11.00 24.12
CA ALA A 64 -2.64 9.93 25.09
C ALA A 64 -2.15 8.56 24.57
N GLY A 65 -1.77 8.45 23.29
CA GLY A 65 -1.30 7.21 22.66
C GLY A 65 -2.38 6.10 22.59
N LYS A 66 -3.65 6.42 22.79
CA LYS A 66 -4.72 5.40 22.83
C LYS A 66 -5.11 4.94 21.43
N THR A 67 -5.05 5.83 20.44
CA THR A 67 -5.44 5.47 19.07
C THR A 67 -4.56 4.35 18.50
N TYR A 68 -3.26 4.36 18.83
CA TYR A 68 -2.26 3.44 18.29
C TYR A 68 -1.58 2.60 19.38
N GLY A 69 -2.21 2.45 20.53
CA GLY A 69 -1.71 1.62 21.63
C GLY A 69 -1.72 0.12 21.31
N GLU A 70 -1.14 -0.67 22.22
CA GLU A 70 -0.91 -2.12 22.08
C GLU A 70 -2.19 -2.94 21.78
N HIS A 71 -3.34 -2.45 22.22
CA HIS A 71 -4.65 -3.10 22.04
C HIS A 71 -5.57 -2.33 21.08
N SER A 72 -5.01 -1.38 20.31
CA SER A 72 -5.77 -0.66 19.30
C SER A 72 -6.18 -1.59 18.15
N LYS A 73 -7.21 -1.19 17.39
CA LYS A 73 -7.63 -1.88 16.16
C LYS A 73 -6.53 -1.90 15.08
N TYR A 74 -5.52 -1.05 15.20
CA TYR A 74 -4.39 -0.94 14.28
C TYR A 74 -3.20 -1.83 14.67
N ALA A 75 -3.17 -2.32 15.91
CA ALA A 75 -2.10 -3.18 16.39
C ALA A 75 -2.17 -4.56 15.74
N PHE A 76 -0.99 -5.11 15.42
CA PHE A 76 -0.83 -6.49 14.98
C PHE A 76 -0.29 -7.35 16.13
N PRO A 77 -0.61 -8.66 16.17
CA PRO A 77 0.11 -9.59 17.02
C PRO A 77 1.62 -9.47 16.78
N ARG A 78 2.45 -9.52 17.82
CA ARG A 78 3.90 -9.32 17.70
C ARG A 78 4.64 -10.64 17.56
N LEU A 79 5.76 -10.63 16.85
CA LEU A 79 6.74 -11.72 16.87
C LEU A 79 7.39 -11.82 18.27
N PRO A 80 7.90 -13.01 18.68
CA PRO A 80 8.53 -13.18 19.98
C PRO A 80 9.66 -12.17 20.23
N GLY A 81 9.64 -11.53 21.40
CA GLY A 81 10.66 -10.54 21.80
C GLY A 81 10.49 -9.15 21.20
N VAL A 82 9.46 -8.90 20.40
CA VAL A 82 9.18 -7.56 19.85
C VAL A 82 8.34 -6.75 20.84
N GLU A 83 8.89 -5.64 21.32
CA GLU A 83 8.18 -4.69 22.19
C GLU A 83 7.21 -3.79 21.39
N HIS A 84 6.15 -3.32 22.05
CA HIS A 84 5.18 -2.41 21.45
C HIS A 84 5.78 -1.02 21.23
N ASN A 85 5.35 -0.34 20.17
CA ASN A 85 5.68 1.06 19.91
C ASN A 85 4.52 1.74 19.16
N ASP A 86 3.94 2.78 19.76
CA ASP A 86 2.78 3.50 19.20
C ASP A 86 3.09 4.10 17.82
N ARG A 87 4.30 4.65 17.62
CA ARG A 87 4.71 5.20 16.33
C ARG A 87 4.78 4.12 15.26
N PHE A 88 5.30 2.94 15.58
CA PHE A 88 5.32 1.83 14.63
C PHE A 88 3.93 1.29 14.33
N THR A 89 3.03 1.29 15.31
CA THR A 89 1.61 0.96 15.08
C THR A 89 0.94 1.98 14.16
N PHE A 90 1.26 3.26 14.33
CA PHE A 90 0.87 4.30 13.38
C PHE A 90 1.44 4.02 11.98
N ASP A 91 2.73 3.71 11.85
CA ASP A 91 3.37 3.49 10.55
C ASP A 91 2.73 2.30 9.80
N VAL A 92 2.36 1.22 10.50
CA VAL A 92 1.73 0.04 9.87
C VAL A 92 0.21 0.16 9.73
N ARG A 93 -0.44 1.23 10.19
CA ARG A 93 -1.91 1.32 10.30
C ARG A 93 -2.65 1.03 9.01
N TYR A 94 -2.14 1.49 7.87
CA TYR A 94 -2.77 1.24 6.57
C TYR A 94 -2.66 -0.20 6.14
N SER A 95 -1.72 -0.97 6.67
CA SER A 95 -1.70 -2.41 6.43
C SER A 95 -2.90 -3.12 7.05
N LYS A 96 -3.69 -2.51 7.95
CA LYS A 96 -4.99 -3.07 8.36
C LYS A 96 -6.09 -2.79 7.34
N TRP A 97 -5.94 -1.75 6.53
CA TRP A 97 -6.90 -1.41 5.49
C TRP A 97 -6.53 -2.13 4.17
N PRO A 98 -7.49 -2.49 3.32
CA PRO A 98 -8.88 -2.80 3.70
C PRO A 98 -8.97 -3.96 4.73
N THR A 99 -10.01 -3.96 5.56
CA THR A 99 -10.30 -4.95 6.63
C THR A 99 -11.65 -5.66 6.43
N SER A 100 -11.64 -6.95 6.12
CA SER A 100 -12.81 -7.84 6.06
C SER A 100 -12.37 -9.26 6.45
N PRO A 101 -13.28 -10.24 6.60
CA PRO A 101 -12.88 -11.62 6.92
C PRO A 101 -11.78 -12.18 6.00
N GLU A 102 -11.81 -11.83 4.71
CA GLU A 102 -10.82 -12.22 3.71
C GLU A 102 -9.43 -11.61 3.97
N PHE A 103 -9.40 -10.34 4.41
CA PHE A 103 -8.15 -9.63 4.71
C PHE A 103 -7.55 -10.02 6.07
N GLU A 104 -8.38 -10.46 7.02
CA GLU A 104 -7.93 -10.95 8.34
C GLU A 104 -7.60 -12.46 8.32
N ALA A 105 -7.92 -13.17 7.23
CA ALA A 105 -7.54 -14.57 7.06
C ALA A 105 -6.01 -14.80 6.98
N ILE A 106 -5.24 -13.75 6.67
CA ILE A 106 -3.78 -13.79 6.69
C ILE A 106 -3.28 -13.26 8.05
N GLU A 107 -2.65 -14.13 8.82
CA GLU A 107 -2.11 -13.83 10.15
C GLU A 107 -0.78 -13.08 10.08
N TRP A 108 -0.87 -11.75 9.89
CA TRP A 108 0.28 -10.87 9.97
C TRP A 108 0.78 -10.71 11.41
N ARG A 109 2.11 -10.74 11.57
CA ARG A 109 2.78 -10.47 12.84
C ARG A 109 3.79 -9.35 12.72
N GLU A 110 3.77 -8.43 13.66
CA GLU A 110 4.68 -7.30 13.72
C GLU A 110 6.08 -7.72 14.14
N GLY A 111 7.06 -7.30 13.34
CA GLY A 111 8.49 -7.52 13.56
C GLY A 111 9.28 -6.22 13.61
N ARG A 112 10.60 -6.37 13.68
CA ARG A 112 11.55 -5.27 13.56
C ARG A 112 12.58 -5.60 12.49
N ARG A 113 12.96 -4.57 11.73
CA ARG A 113 14.16 -4.60 10.90
C ARG A 113 15.12 -3.50 11.31
N ILE A 114 16.40 -3.74 11.10
CA ILE A 114 17.46 -2.75 11.28
C ILE A 114 17.85 -2.20 9.91
N THR A 115 17.92 -0.88 9.76
CA THR A 115 18.41 -0.26 8.52
C THR A 115 19.88 -0.64 8.25
N GLY A 116 20.23 -0.83 6.98
CA GLY A 116 21.58 -1.22 6.57
C GLY A 116 21.82 -2.74 6.63
N GLY A 117 22.99 -3.13 7.14
CA GLY A 117 23.43 -4.53 7.26
C GLY A 117 24.04 -5.14 6.01
N GLY A 118 24.30 -4.34 4.97
CA GLY A 118 25.03 -4.78 3.78
C GLY A 118 26.54 -4.88 4.02
N PRO A 119 27.30 -5.47 3.07
CA PRO A 119 28.75 -5.61 3.16
C PRO A 119 29.49 -4.26 3.11
N VAL A 120 28.83 -3.22 2.60
CA VAL A 120 29.35 -1.85 2.58
C VAL A 120 28.79 -1.11 3.79
N PRO A 121 29.64 -0.45 4.61
CA PRO A 121 29.18 0.43 5.67
C PRO A 121 28.23 1.47 5.10
N SER A 122 26.94 1.35 5.39
CA SER A 122 25.97 2.38 5.04
C SER A 122 25.97 3.46 6.10
N SER A 123 25.75 4.71 5.72
CA SER A 123 25.46 5.79 6.67
C SER A 123 24.13 5.62 7.41
N SER A 124 23.33 4.60 7.07
CA SER A 124 22.10 4.31 7.80
C SER A 124 22.44 3.79 9.20
N ASP A 125 21.91 4.51 10.17
CA ASP A 125 22.24 4.55 11.59
C ASP A 125 21.70 3.37 12.41
N GLY A 126 21.50 2.21 11.77
CA GLY A 126 20.96 1.03 12.46
C GLY A 126 19.59 1.26 13.10
N ARG A 127 18.79 2.17 12.53
CA ARG A 127 17.42 2.44 13.00
C ARG A 127 16.59 1.17 12.94
N SER A 128 15.85 0.94 14.02
CA SER A 128 14.78 -0.05 14.05
C SER A 128 13.56 0.52 13.32
N LEU A 129 12.99 -0.26 12.41
CA LEU A 129 11.77 0.06 11.67
C LEU A 129 10.81 -1.14 11.74
N PRO A 130 9.49 -0.90 11.66
CA PRO A 130 8.53 -1.99 11.66
C PRO A 130 8.61 -2.80 10.37
N ILE A 131 8.22 -4.07 10.49
CA ILE A 131 7.86 -4.95 9.38
C ILE A 131 6.61 -5.73 9.78
N LEU A 132 5.90 -6.26 8.81
CA LEU A 132 4.90 -7.31 9.05
C LEU A 132 5.38 -8.58 8.37
N ALA A 133 5.28 -9.72 9.05
CA ALA A 133 5.63 -11.03 8.52
C ALA A 133 4.44 -11.98 8.62
N ALA A 134 4.27 -12.83 7.61
CA ALA A 134 3.26 -13.88 7.57
C ALA A 134 3.78 -15.10 6.78
N GLU A 135 3.08 -16.22 6.90
CA GLU A 135 3.36 -17.44 6.11
C GLU A 135 2.09 -17.90 5.39
N PHE A 136 2.07 -17.84 4.06
CA PHE A 136 0.95 -18.24 3.22
C PHE A 136 1.42 -18.53 1.79
N ASP A 137 0.59 -19.26 1.03
CA ASP A 137 0.78 -19.61 -0.37
C ASP A 137 0.38 -18.42 -1.25
N ILE A 138 1.34 -17.54 -1.57
CA ILE A 138 1.04 -16.25 -2.23
C ILE A 138 0.77 -16.40 -3.72
N ASP A 139 1.39 -17.37 -4.39
CA ASP A 139 1.19 -17.64 -5.82
C ASP A 139 0.23 -18.80 -6.11
N ASN A 140 -0.38 -19.38 -5.08
CA ASN A 140 -1.38 -20.45 -5.16
C ASN A 140 -0.85 -21.74 -5.79
N ASP A 141 0.41 -22.10 -5.52
CA ASP A 141 1.09 -23.29 -6.06
C ASP A 141 1.06 -24.51 -5.12
N GLY A 142 0.49 -24.34 -3.92
CA GLY A 142 0.38 -25.36 -2.87
C GLY A 142 1.51 -25.34 -1.84
N HIS A 143 2.52 -24.48 -2.01
CA HIS A 143 3.60 -24.26 -1.04
C HIS A 143 3.39 -22.94 -0.30
N LYS A 144 3.90 -22.86 0.94
CA LYS A 144 3.81 -21.62 1.73
C LYS A 144 5.13 -20.88 1.69
N GLU A 145 5.07 -19.60 1.37
CA GLU A 145 6.19 -18.67 1.42
C GLU A 145 6.20 -17.94 2.76
N GLN A 146 7.40 -17.52 3.19
CA GLN A 146 7.48 -16.43 4.16
C GLN A 146 7.36 -15.11 3.41
N VAL A 147 6.39 -14.30 3.81
CA VAL A 147 6.09 -13.01 3.18
C VAL A 147 6.36 -11.89 4.18
N VAL A 148 7.17 -10.91 3.78
CA VAL A 148 7.56 -9.77 4.61
C VAL A 148 7.16 -8.47 3.96
N LYS A 149 6.29 -7.71 4.63
CA LYS A 149 5.88 -6.37 4.22
C LYS A 149 6.67 -5.30 4.98
N TYR A 150 7.10 -4.26 4.28
CA TYR A 150 7.88 -3.15 4.82
C TYR A 150 7.76 -1.88 3.97
N ALA A 151 8.37 -0.79 4.44
CA ALA A 151 8.25 0.55 3.85
C ALA A 151 6.77 0.93 3.72
N PHE A 152 6.14 1.27 4.84
CA PHE A 152 4.71 1.54 4.86
C PHE A 152 4.42 2.96 4.37
N VAL A 153 3.23 3.19 3.80
CA VAL A 153 2.78 4.52 3.37
C VAL A 153 2.81 5.48 4.56
N GLU A 154 3.56 6.58 4.43
CA GLU A 154 3.47 7.71 5.33
C GLU A 154 2.85 8.87 4.56
N MET A 155 1.59 9.24 4.82
CA MET A 155 0.83 10.32 4.13
C MET A 155 1.54 11.67 3.88
N TRP A 156 2.73 11.88 4.44
CA TRP A 156 3.50 13.12 4.37
C TRP A 156 4.85 13.00 3.64
N ALA A 157 5.24 11.80 3.16
CA ALA A 157 6.54 11.58 2.54
C ALA A 157 6.42 11.38 1.02
N TYR A 158 7.25 12.07 0.23
CA TYR A 158 7.22 12.01 -1.24
C TYR A 158 7.60 10.64 -1.84
N THR A 159 7.87 9.62 -1.03
CA THR A 159 8.32 8.29 -1.46
C THR A 159 7.49 7.18 -0.81
N ASP A 160 6.17 7.23 -1.01
CA ASP A 160 5.22 6.29 -0.39
C ASP A 160 4.89 5.14 -1.33
N TYR A 161 5.61 4.04 -1.20
CA TYR A 161 5.17 2.76 -1.74
C TYR A 161 5.34 1.70 -0.66
N GLU A 162 4.43 0.75 -0.65
CA GLU A 162 4.58 -0.47 0.12
C GLU A 162 5.46 -1.47 -0.63
N ARG A 163 6.21 -2.26 0.12
CA ARG A 163 7.00 -3.35 -0.42
C ARG A 163 6.65 -4.66 0.25
N ILE A 164 6.58 -5.70 -0.56
CA ILE A 164 6.51 -7.09 -0.11
C ILE A 164 7.75 -7.82 -0.64
N SER A 165 8.40 -8.57 0.25
CA SER A 165 9.44 -9.54 -0.10
C SER A 165 8.93 -10.95 0.17
N ILE A 166 9.14 -11.84 -0.80
CA ILE A 166 8.62 -13.20 -0.81
C ILE A 166 9.80 -14.18 -0.78
N PHE A 167 9.81 -15.06 0.22
CA PHE A 167 10.88 -16.05 0.43
C PHE A 167 10.32 -17.46 0.26
N ARG A 168 10.63 -18.11 -0.87
CA ARG A 168 10.12 -19.45 -1.24
C ARG A 168 10.84 -20.61 -0.55
N GLN A 169 12.18 -20.61 -0.62
CA GLN A 169 13.00 -21.77 -0.21
C GLN A 169 13.73 -21.60 1.12
N ALA A 170 13.73 -20.37 1.68
CA ALA A 170 14.44 -20.06 2.90
C ALA A 170 13.60 -19.12 3.76
N ARG A 171 13.91 -19.07 5.06
CA ARG A 171 13.19 -18.24 6.01
C ARG A 171 14.16 -17.33 6.73
N LEU A 172 13.78 -16.08 6.85
CA LEU A 172 14.41 -15.17 7.80
C LEU A 172 14.08 -15.66 9.22
N ASN A 173 15.10 -15.68 10.07
CA ASN A 173 14.94 -15.97 11.48
C ASN A 173 14.63 -14.68 12.24
N PHE A 174 13.38 -14.50 12.62
CA PHE A 174 12.93 -13.32 13.37
C PHE A 174 13.24 -13.39 14.88
N LEU A 175 13.87 -14.45 15.39
CA LEU A 175 14.39 -14.48 16.77
C LEU A 175 15.63 -13.60 16.93
N SER A 176 16.19 -13.10 15.83
CA SER A 176 17.29 -12.15 15.82
C SER A 176 16.93 -10.95 14.95
N PRO A 177 17.53 -9.77 15.16
CA PRO A 177 17.27 -8.61 14.32
C PRO A 177 17.56 -8.92 12.85
N VAL A 178 16.57 -8.74 12.00
CA VAL A 178 16.72 -8.87 10.54
C VAL A 178 17.13 -7.51 9.98
N THR A 179 18.04 -7.49 9.02
CA THR A 179 18.47 -6.23 8.38
C THR A 179 17.68 -5.95 7.11
N SER A 180 17.58 -4.67 6.71
CA SER A 180 17.01 -4.29 5.42
C SER A 180 17.74 -4.98 4.26
N TRP A 181 19.05 -5.20 4.37
CA TRP A 181 19.81 -5.94 3.37
C TRP A 181 19.33 -7.39 3.23
N GLN A 182 19.15 -8.11 4.34
CA GLN A 182 18.62 -9.48 4.32
C GLN A 182 17.23 -9.54 3.69
N ILE A 183 16.38 -8.56 3.99
CA ILE A 183 15.02 -8.49 3.42
C ILE A 183 15.06 -8.24 1.90
N GLN A 184 15.99 -7.43 1.39
CA GLN A 184 15.99 -7.02 -0.02
C GLN A 184 16.82 -7.91 -0.92
N ARG A 185 17.91 -8.48 -0.40
CA ARG A 185 18.94 -9.17 -1.19
C ARG A 185 19.13 -10.62 -0.78
N GLY A 186 18.45 -11.07 0.28
CA GLY A 186 18.83 -12.29 0.97
C GLY A 186 20.14 -12.10 1.74
N GLY A 187 20.68 -13.19 2.29
CA GLY A 187 21.89 -13.18 3.10
C GLY A 187 21.93 -14.29 4.14
N GLY A 188 23.12 -14.64 4.63
CA GLY A 188 23.27 -15.72 5.61
C GLY A 188 22.79 -17.09 5.11
N GLY A 189 22.90 -17.35 3.80
CA GLY A 189 22.40 -18.57 3.15
C GLY A 189 20.95 -18.49 2.63
N VAL A 190 20.26 -17.37 2.85
CA VAL A 190 18.92 -17.10 2.29
C VAL A 190 19.08 -16.56 0.86
N PRO A 191 18.47 -17.20 -0.17
CA PRO A 191 18.45 -16.67 -1.53
C PRO A 191 17.81 -15.28 -1.60
N GLN A 192 18.07 -14.55 -2.69
CA GLN A 192 17.41 -13.28 -2.92
C GLN A 192 15.89 -13.49 -3.01
N PRO A 193 15.09 -12.74 -2.23
CA PRO A 193 13.64 -12.85 -2.31
C PRO A 193 13.11 -12.19 -3.58
N GLU A 194 11.94 -12.63 -4.00
CA GLU A 194 11.13 -11.89 -4.96
C GLU A 194 10.58 -10.63 -4.29
N GLY A 195 10.43 -9.57 -5.07
CA GLY A 195 9.92 -8.29 -4.60
C GLY A 195 8.66 -7.92 -5.34
N ILE A 196 7.67 -7.41 -4.60
CA ILE A 196 6.60 -6.59 -5.14
C ILE A 196 6.81 -5.19 -4.57
N SER A 197 7.29 -4.28 -5.40
CA SER A 197 7.33 -2.84 -5.15
C SER A 197 6.31 -2.14 -6.06
N VAL A 198 6.20 -0.80 -5.99
CA VAL A 198 5.53 0.08 -6.99
C VAL A 198 4.09 0.52 -6.68
N TRP A 199 3.38 -0.16 -5.77
CA TRP A 199 2.05 0.31 -5.36
C TRP A 199 2.13 1.14 -4.09
N ARG A 200 1.31 2.19 -4.01
CA ARG A 200 1.14 2.95 -2.77
C ARG A 200 0.71 1.98 -1.68
N HIS A 201 -0.33 1.19 -1.95
CA HIS A 201 -0.84 0.23 -0.99
C HIS A 201 -1.00 -1.17 -1.59
N ILE A 202 -0.50 -2.17 -0.86
CA ILE A 202 -0.53 -3.60 -1.21
C ILE A 202 -1.06 -4.38 -0.02
N ARG A 203 -2.18 -5.07 -0.20
CA ARG A 203 -2.76 -5.91 0.86
C ARG A 203 -3.15 -7.28 0.30
N PRO A 204 -2.36 -8.33 0.58
CA PRO A 204 -2.78 -9.70 0.30
C PRO A 204 -4.03 -10.07 1.10
N PHE A 205 -4.90 -10.89 0.52
CA PHE A 205 -6.11 -11.43 1.15
C PHE A 205 -6.44 -12.82 0.64
N MET A 206 -7.22 -13.58 1.41
CA MET A 206 -7.63 -14.93 1.02
C MET A 206 -9.14 -14.98 0.75
N LEU A 207 -9.51 -15.44 -0.44
CA LEU A 207 -10.90 -15.64 -0.85
C LEU A 207 -11.06 -17.04 -1.45
N TRP A 208 -11.95 -17.84 -0.86
CA TRP A 208 -12.25 -19.22 -1.28
C TRP A 208 -11.00 -20.11 -1.41
N GLY A 209 -10.06 -19.96 -0.47
CA GLY A 209 -8.83 -20.75 -0.42
C GLY A 209 -7.74 -20.30 -1.40
N LYS A 210 -7.93 -19.18 -2.09
CA LYS A 210 -6.90 -18.56 -2.95
C LYS A 210 -6.47 -17.21 -2.41
N VAL A 211 -5.20 -16.88 -2.59
CA VAL A 211 -4.62 -15.59 -2.27
C VAL A 211 -4.70 -14.65 -3.46
N TYR A 212 -5.17 -13.44 -3.19
CA TYR A 212 -5.24 -12.32 -4.11
C TYR A 212 -4.53 -11.11 -3.49
N LEU A 213 -4.17 -10.14 -4.34
CA LEU A 213 -3.61 -8.86 -3.93
C LEU A 213 -4.66 -7.77 -4.15
N HIS A 214 -4.99 -7.03 -3.09
CA HIS A 214 -5.53 -5.68 -3.23
C HIS A 214 -4.38 -4.72 -3.52
N LEU A 215 -4.51 -3.95 -4.58
CA LEU A 215 -3.53 -2.94 -4.98
C LEU A 215 -4.25 -1.60 -5.15
N GLN A 216 -3.74 -0.54 -4.54
CA GLN A 216 -4.30 0.80 -4.68
C GLN A 216 -3.21 1.81 -4.97
N HIS A 217 -3.49 2.70 -5.94
CA HIS A 217 -2.72 3.93 -6.12
C HIS A 217 -3.43 5.09 -5.44
N ASP A 218 -2.62 6.03 -4.95
CA ASP A 218 -3.11 7.23 -4.31
C ASP A 218 -3.42 8.31 -5.36
N VAL A 219 -4.50 9.04 -5.08
CA VAL A 219 -5.03 10.16 -5.85
C VAL A 219 -4.61 11.51 -5.25
N SER A 220 -4.00 11.52 -4.06
CA SER A 220 -3.97 12.65 -3.12
C SER A 220 -3.05 13.82 -3.44
N HIS A 221 -2.08 13.68 -4.37
CA HIS A 221 -1.06 14.71 -4.59
C HIS A 221 -1.06 15.36 -5.96
N GLU A 222 -2.04 15.07 -6.80
CA GLU A 222 -2.16 15.74 -8.10
C GLU A 222 -3.26 16.78 -8.11
N VAL A 223 -3.06 17.83 -8.92
CA VAL A 223 -3.97 18.97 -9.02
C VAL A 223 -5.36 18.48 -9.44
N PRO A 224 -6.44 18.78 -8.69
CA PRO A 224 -7.81 18.44 -9.08
C PRO A 224 -8.03 18.82 -10.56
N ASN A 225 -8.37 17.84 -11.39
CA ASN A 225 -8.52 17.90 -12.86
C ASN A 225 -7.30 17.58 -13.75
N SER A 226 -6.18 17.05 -13.23
CA SER A 226 -5.20 16.42 -14.14
C SER A 226 -5.79 15.12 -14.73
N ALA A 227 -5.54 14.85 -16.01
CA ALA A 227 -5.89 13.55 -16.62
C ALA A 227 -5.28 12.37 -15.85
N ILE A 228 -4.19 12.62 -15.14
CA ILE A 228 -3.43 11.68 -14.32
C ILE A 228 -4.20 11.27 -13.04
N ILE A 229 -5.08 12.12 -12.49
CA ILE A 229 -5.97 11.76 -11.37
C ILE A 229 -6.95 10.65 -11.76
N ARG A 230 -7.55 10.73 -12.97
CA ARG A 230 -8.50 9.71 -13.42
C ARG A 230 -7.85 8.34 -13.56
N GLU A 231 -6.58 8.30 -13.98
CA GLU A 231 -5.79 7.07 -14.07
C GLU A 231 -5.31 6.52 -12.71
N ARG A 232 -5.46 7.29 -11.61
CA ARG A 232 -4.98 6.91 -10.28
C ARG A 232 -6.08 6.65 -9.24
N SER A 233 -7.34 6.89 -9.57
CA SER A 233 -8.50 6.52 -8.75
C SER A 233 -8.89 5.04 -8.85
N TYR A 234 -7.92 4.14 -8.98
CA TYR A 234 -8.18 2.71 -9.19
C TYR A 234 -7.80 1.86 -7.99
N THR A 235 -8.69 0.93 -7.68
CA THR A 235 -8.40 -0.23 -6.85
C THR A 235 -8.38 -1.46 -7.73
N LEU A 236 -7.33 -2.27 -7.61
CA LEU A 236 -7.18 -3.51 -8.34
C LEU A 236 -7.30 -4.71 -7.40
N VAL A 237 -7.79 -5.80 -7.95
CA VAL A 237 -7.61 -7.14 -7.40
C VAL A 237 -6.80 -7.92 -8.40
N SER A 238 -5.70 -8.52 -7.96
CA SER A 238 -4.76 -9.23 -8.82
C SER A 238 -4.36 -10.57 -8.24
N GLU A 239 -3.95 -11.50 -9.10
CA GLU A 239 -3.23 -12.71 -8.70
C GLU A 239 -1.73 -12.45 -8.79
N TYR A 240 -0.98 -12.96 -7.81
CA TYR A 240 0.47 -13.06 -7.91
C TYR A 240 0.84 -14.41 -8.53
N HIS A 241 1.83 -14.41 -9.40
CA HIS A 241 2.40 -15.60 -10.00
C HIS A 241 3.92 -15.49 -9.89
N HIS A 242 4.58 -16.56 -9.46
CA HIS A 242 6.03 -16.61 -9.53
C HIS A 242 6.49 -16.45 -10.98
N ASP A 243 7.24 -15.40 -11.25
CA ASP A 243 7.99 -15.20 -12.49
C ASP A 243 9.44 -14.93 -12.09
N GLN A 244 10.41 -15.50 -12.82
CA GLN A 244 11.82 -15.44 -12.45
C GLN A 244 12.45 -14.04 -12.57
N GLY A 245 11.64 -13.00 -12.80
CA GLY A 245 12.04 -11.61 -12.83
C GLY A 245 11.82 -10.93 -11.49
N ILE A 246 12.86 -10.26 -10.97
CA ILE A 246 12.72 -9.32 -9.86
C ILE A 246 11.81 -8.18 -10.33
N PHE A 247 10.65 -8.02 -9.71
CA PHE A 247 9.78 -6.88 -9.97
C PHE A 247 10.25 -5.67 -9.17
N ASP A 248 11.11 -4.87 -9.78
CA ASP A 248 11.36 -3.48 -9.40
C ASP A 248 11.11 -2.62 -10.64
N SER A 249 9.86 -2.62 -11.13
CA SER A 249 9.51 -1.71 -12.21
C SER A 249 9.64 -0.28 -11.68
N GLY A 250 10.04 0.66 -12.53
CA GLY A 250 9.88 2.07 -12.19
C GLY A 250 8.40 2.37 -11.93
N LEU A 251 8.09 3.65 -11.70
CA LEU A 251 6.71 4.18 -11.67
C LEU A 251 6.01 4.09 -13.04
N ASP A 252 6.20 2.99 -13.77
CA ASP A 252 5.60 2.75 -15.06
C ASP A 252 4.09 2.70 -14.90
N PRO A 253 3.35 3.27 -15.87
CA PRO A 253 1.90 3.33 -15.82
C PRO A 253 1.32 1.92 -15.68
N ILE A 254 0.22 1.82 -14.91
CA ILE A 254 -0.55 0.59 -14.69
C ILE A 254 -0.93 0.03 -16.07
N THR A 255 -0.19 -0.97 -16.54
CA THR A 255 -0.59 -1.76 -17.70
C THR A 255 -1.46 -2.92 -17.23
N ASP A 256 -2.35 -3.41 -18.10
CA ASP A 256 -3.37 -4.40 -17.76
C ASP A 256 -2.80 -5.70 -17.16
N ASP A 257 -1.52 -6.01 -17.40
CA ASP A 257 -0.78 -7.08 -16.72
C ASP A 257 0.70 -6.71 -16.59
N MET A 258 1.29 -7.07 -15.45
CA MET A 258 2.71 -6.91 -15.16
C MET A 258 3.33 -8.31 -14.97
N PRO A 259 4.62 -8.52 -15.32
CA PRO A 259 5.28 -9.78 -14.97
C PRO A 259 5.07 -10.14 -13.50
N GLY A 260 4.58 -11.35 -13.24
CA GLY A 260 4.21 -11.85 -11.91
C GLY A 260 2.93 -11.27 -11.27
N ILE A 261 2.27 -10.25 -11.84
CA ILE A 261 0.98 -9.72 -11.35
C ILE A 261 -0.04 -9.70 -12.48
N LYS A 262 -1.06 -10.54 -12.35
CA LYS A 262 -2.16 -10.63 -13.30
C LYS A 262 -3.39 -9.94 -12.76
N GLN A 263 -3.89 -8.90 -13.43
CA GLN A 263 -5.09 -8.21 -12.96
C GLN A 263 -6.32 -9.12 -13.12
N VAL A 264 -7.15 -9.15 -12.08
CA VAL A 264 -8.43 -9.89 -12.04
C VAL A 264 -9.60 -8.92 -12.13
N CYS A 265 -9.55 -7.85 -11.35
CA CYS A 265 -10.60 -6.83 -11.28
C CYS A 265 -9.98 -5.44 -11.29
N ARG A 266 -10.65 -4.48 -11.94
CA ARG A 266 -10.36 -3.05 -11.84
C ARG A 266 -11.60 -2.31 -11.39
N PHE A 267 -11.47 -1.53 -10.32
CA PHE A 267 -12.53 -0.74 -9.72
C PHE A 267 -12.19 0.74 -9.78
N HIS A 268 -13.06 1.53 -10.40
CA HIS A 268 -12.95 2.99 -10.39
C HIS A 268 -13.58 3.53 -9.09
N MET A 269 -12.80 4.33 -8.37
CA MET A 269 -13.23 5.03 -7.17
C MET A 269 -13.86 6.38 -7.54
N ILE A 270 -15.16 6.51 -7.27
CA ILE A 270 -15.93 7.71 -7.59
C ILE A 270 -16.27 8.41 -6.28
N PRO A 271 -15.87 9.69 -6.10
CA PRO A 271 -16.31 10.48 -4.96
C PRO A 271 -17.84 10.50 -4.86
N THR A 272 -18.38 10.31 -3.66
CA THR A 272 -19.81 10.50 -3.38
C THR A 272 -20.03 11.87 -2.77
N GLU A 273 -21.03 12.59 -3.26
CA GLU A 273 -21.56 13.82 -2.65
C GLU A 273 -22.15 13.57 -1.25
#